data_AF-A0A3D2HQJ5-F1
#
_entry.id   AF-A0A3D2HQJ5-F1
#
_cell.length_a   1.000
_cell.length_b   1.000
_cell.length_c   1.000
_cell.angle_alpha   90.00
_cell.angle_beta   90.00
_cell.angle_gamma   90.00
#
_symmetry.space_group_name_H-M   'P 1'
#
loop_
_entity.id
_entity.type
_entity.pdbx_description
1 polymer ?
#
loop_
_entity_poly.entity_id
_entity_poly.type
_entity_poly.pdbx_seq_one_letter_code
_entity_poly.pdbx_strand_id
1 'polypeptide(L)'
;MINEIITVFERKFNKFADTTEAFTTRFIRDEDSAIGTLCFNRFNVEFEYCLECGGSVEKSGLNIIVDFSKRSKFPIKCMMYDIIGLFDNDNFACWFYCFIENEQRMEKCFERLAKDFEEVYPKLKDFASSDDNMAEIQEVLRKNVLKTVGIDFEKDIVSELENGESVNVDEVYEYLFSLYFGFEQCAFASDEYRDFLAGDYKKAQRKYEKKKKRLAYEDRLLEYIENCDNPSPVSDEAYECLKGGLKEYHGTSGFVPYFASCGLLLIPFLAVCIGMYYAISGILYHSALYASPLEPYNALCCIIPALFCSFIAAYFLKESIYRKFFKNKYQKMKDYDAIFNSEKSKKRMRVILYIFYLVALIFVFLSANNGIAVYEYGVNVNSHYFDVTGNFYSYSEIICLDAEPDGNSGKYDLYLDGADSINIGMYADRKDMENKIIPVLESRQVEIIRSSTE
;
A
#
# COMPACT_ATOMS: atom_id res chain seq x y z
N MET A 1 5.13 -9.20 -18.67
CA MET A 1 5.47 -9.71 -17.32
C MET A 1 4.35 -10.57 -16.75
N ILE A 2 3.22 -10.02 -16.28
CA ILE A 2 2.11 -10.85 -15.76
C ILE A 2 1.62 -11.89 -16.79
N ASN A 3 1.33 -11.42 -18.01
CA ASN A 3 0.96 -12.30 -19.12
C ASN A 3 2.02 -13.36 -19.43
N GLU A 4 3.31 -13.09 -19.15
CA GLU A 4 4.38 -14.05 -19.40
C GLU A 4 4.41 -15.12 -18.29
N ILE A 5 4.23 -14.73 -17.02
CA ILE A 5 4.07 -15.66 -15.90
C ILE A 5 2.87 -16.60 -16.13
N ILE A 6 1.71 -16.05 -16.49
CA ILE A 6 0.51 -16.84 -16.79
C ILE A 6 0.74 -17.76 -18.00
N THR A 7 1.47 -17.31 -19.03
CA THR A 7 1.81 -18.14 -20.19
C THR A 7 2.73 -19.31 -19.80
N VAL A 8 3.68 -19.09 -18.89
CA VAL A 8 4.52 -20.17 -18.35
C VAL A 8 3.70 -21.15 -17.53
N PHE A 9 2.80 -20.66 -16.69
CA PHE A 9 1.86 -21.48 -15.93
C PHE A 9 0.99 -22.34 -16.85
N GLU A 10 0.33 -21.75 -17.85
CA GLU A 10 -0.49 -22.44 -18.85
C GLU A 10 0.30 -23.56 -19.56
N ARG A 11 1.49 -23.24 -20.06
CA ARG A 11 2.36 -24.20 -20.75
C ARG A 11 2.75 -25.37 -19.83
N LYS A 12 3.08 -25.09 -18.57
CA LYS A 12 3.52 -26.12 -17.60
C LYS A 12 2.35 -26.98 -17.14
N PHE A 13 1.19 -26.36 -16.87
CA PHE A 13 -0.04 -27.05 -16.56
C PHE A 13 -0.46 -27.99 -17.69
N ASN A 14 -0.50 -27.51 -18.94
CA ASN A 14 -0.89 -28.36 -20.07
C ASN A 14 0.06 -29.56 -20.25
N LYS A 15 1.38 -29.34 -20.11
CA LYS A 15 2.35 -30.43 -20.17
C LYS A 15 2.15 -31.45 -19.04
N PHE A 16 1.82 -30.97 -17.85
CA PHE A 16 1.56 -31.82 -16.68
C PHE A 16 0.24 -32.60 -16.83
N ALA A 17 -0.81 -31.94 -17.31
CA ALA A 17 -2.10 -32.55 -17.62
C ALA A 17 -1.96 -33.78 -18.54
N ASP A 18 -1.11 -33.67 -19.58
CA ASP A 18 -0.85 -34.77 -20.53
C ASP A 18 -0.26 -36.04 -19.89
N THR A 19 0.33 -35.93 -18.70
CA THR A 19 0.93 -37.07 -17.98
C THR A 19 0.08 -37.59 -16.84
N THR A 20 -1.10 -37.00 -16.60
CA THR A 20 -1.99 -37.38 -15.48
C THR A 20 -3.07 -38.38 -15.90
N GLU A 21 -3.67 -39.06 -14.92
CA GLU A 21 -4.84 -39.94 -15.14
C GLU A 21 -6.18 -39.17 -15.26
N ALA A 22 -6.15 -37.84 -15.34
CA ALA A 22 -7.35 -37.03 -15.45
C ALA A 22 -8.08 -37.35 -16.76
N PHE A 23 -9.40 -37.56 -16.70
CA PHE A 23 -10.16 -37.94 -17.91
C PHE A 23 -10.44 -36.74 -18.82
N THR A 24 -10.41 -35.53 -18.27
CA THR A 24 -10.46 -34.27 -19.01
C THR A 24 -9.72 -33.21 -18.22
N THR A 25 -9.29 -32.18 -18.92
CA THR A 25 -8.73 -30.98 -18.30
C THR A 25 -9.47 -29.75 -18.78
N ARG A 26 -9.43 -28.69 -17.98
CA ARG A 26 -9.97 -27.37 -18.33
C ARG A 26 -8.93 -26.32 -17.98
N PHE A 27 -8.88 -25.26 -18.78
CA PHE A 27 -8.03 -24.13 -18.49
C PHE A 27 -8.84 -22.85 -18.66
N ILE A 28 -8.84 -22.01 -17.63
CA ILE A 28 -9.50 -20.72 -17.61
C ILE A 28 -8.42 -19.67 -17.39
N ARG A 29 -8.46 -18.61 -18.19
CA ARG A 29 -7.50 -17.52 -18.14
C ARG A 29 -8.24 -16.20 -18.15
N ASP A 30 -7.95 -15.39 -17.14
CA ASP A 30 -8.38 -14.00 -17.03
C ASP A 30 -7.16 -13.06 -17.11
N GLU A 31 -7.38 -11.75 -16.96
CA GLU A 31 -6.31 -10.75 -17.02
C GLU A 31 -5.26 -10.94 -15.92
N ASP A 32 -5.71 -11.29 -14.71
CA ASP A 32 -4.90 -11.32 -13.48
C ASP A 32 -4.87 -12.69 -12.79
N SER A 33 -5.51 -13.71 -13.37
CA SER A 33 -5.57 -15.07 -12.83
C SER A 33 -5.62 -16.12 -13.93
N ALA A 34 -5.24 -17.35 -13.57
CA ALA A 34 -5.37 -18.52 -14.41
C ALA A 34 -5.61 -19.77 -13.55
N ILE A 35 -6.52 -20.61 -14.01
CA ILE A 35 -6.91 -21.85 -13.32
C ILE A 35 -6.78 -23.01 -14.30
N GLY A 36 -5.95 -23.97 -13.95
CA GLY A 36 -5.85 -25.26 -14.61
C GLY A 36 -6.53 -26.34 -13.78
N THR A 37 -7.59 -26.94 -14.32
CA THR A 37 -8.37 -27.99 -13.64
C THR A 37 -8.07 -29.37 -14.23
N LEU A 38 -7.67 -30.31 -13.39
CA LEU A 38 -7.63 -31.74 -13.65
C LEU A 38 -8.93 -32.36 -13.17
N CYS A 39 -9.71 -32.97 -14.07
CA CYS A 39 -10.98 -33.60 -13.71
C CYS A 39 -10.81 -35.11 -13.53
N PHE A 40 -11.08 -35.58 -12.31
CA PHE A 40 -11.17 -37.00 -11.96
C PHE A 40 -12.61 -37.40 -11.71
N ASN A 41 -12.91 -38.70 -11.71
CA ASN A 41 -14.29 -39.20 -11.59
C ASN A 41 -15.01 -38.69 -10.33
N ARG A 42 -14.26 -38.56 -9.23
CA ARG A 42 -14.81 -38.27 -7.89
C ARG A 42 -14.50 -36.87 -7.37
N PHE A 43 -13.51 -36.19 -7.93
CA PHE A 43 -13.10 -34.85 -7.51
C PHE A 43 -12.43 -34.13 -8.68
N ASN A 44 -12.22 -32.83 -8.54
CA ASN A 44 -11.33 -32.07 -9.40
C ASN A 44 -10.12 -31.58 -8.57
N VAL A 45 -9.02 -31.33 -9.26
CA VAL A 45 -7.85 -30.65 -8.68
C VAL A 45 -7.58 -29.42 -9.52
N GLU A 46 -7.59 -28.27 -8.87
CA GLU A 46 -7.39 -26.97 -9.49
C GLU A 46 -6.03 -26.45 -9.07
N PHE A 47 -5.16 -26.24 -10.05
CA PHE A 47 -3.97 -25.41 -9.90
C PHE A 47 -4.41 -24.00 -10.22
N GLU A 48 -4.28 -23.10 -9.27
CA GLU A 48 -4.68 -21.71 -9.44
C GLU A 48 -3.48 -20.81 -9.25
N TYR A 49 -3.30 -19.90 -10.20
CA TYR A 49 -2.43 -18.75 -10.05
C TYR A 49 -3.27 -17.48 -10.10
N CYS A 50 -3.17 -16.64 -9.07
CA CYS A 50 -3.85 -15.35 -9.03
C CYS A 50 -2.90 -14.26 -8.54
N LEU A 51 -3.04 -13.03 -9.03
CA LEU A 51 -2.32 -11.83 -8.56
C LEU A 51 -2.98 -11.15 -7.37
N GLU A 52 -4.31 -11.17 -7.29
CA GLU A 52 -5.11 -10.56 -6.23
C GLU A 52 -5.88 -11.67 -5.47
N CYS A 53 -5.30 -12.15 -4.37
CA CYS A 53 -5.84 -13.25 -3.57
C CYS A 53 -6.67 -12.72 -2.38
N GLY A 54 -7.98 -12.57 -2.60
CA GLY A 54 -8.94 -12.19 -1.55
C GLY A 54 -8.77 -10.76 -0.98
N GLY A 55 -9.59 -10.42 0.01
CA GLY A 55 -9.66 -9.06 0.57
C GLY A 55 -8.45 -8.61 1.40
N SER A 56 -7.49 -9.49 1.69
CA SER A 56 -6.35 -9.23 2.57
C SER A 56 -4.96 -9.66 2.03
N VAL A 57 -4.87 -10.46 0.96
CA VAL A 57 -3.59 -10.81 0.33
C VAL A 57 -3.55 -10.23 -1.09
N GLU A 58 -3.11 -8.99 -1.21
CA GLU A 58 -2.92 -8.30 -2.50
C GLU A 58 -1.77 -8.89 -3.35
N LYS A 59 -1.39 -10.17 -3.20
CA LYS A 59 -0.12 -10.68 -3.76
C LYS A 59 -0.27 -12.01 -4.47
N SER A 60 0.54 -12.13 -5.53
CA SER A 60 0.60 -13.31 -6.39
C SER A 60 0.74 -14.60 -5.57
N GLY A 61 -0.07 -15.60 -5.92
CA GLY A 61 -0.13 -16.90 -5.26
C GLY A 61 -0.35 -18.01 -6.27
N LEU A 62 0.37 -19.12 -6.12
CA LEU A 62 0.15 -20.38 -6.80
C LEU A 62 -0.26 -21.43 -5.75
N ASN A 63 -1.43 -22.02 -5.91
CA ASN A 63 -2.03 -22.96 -4.96
C ASN A 63 -2.64 -24.18 -5.67
N ILE A 64 -2.89 -25.22 -4.88
CA ILE A 64 -3.74 -26.36 -5.24
C ILE A 64 -5.02 -26.31 -4.40
N ILE A 65 -6.16 -26.36 -5.08
CA ILE A 65 -7.49 -26.57 -4.50
C ILE A 65 -7.98 -27.96 -4.93
N VAL A 66 -8.58 -28.68 -3.99
CA VAL A 66 -9.29 -29.92 -4.29
C VAL A 66 -10.79 -29.68 -4.16
N ASP A 67 -11.51 -30.00 -5.23
CA ASP A 67 -12.96 -29.79 -5.35
C ASP A 67 -13.69 -31.14 -5.32
N PHE A 68 -14.38 -31.40 -4.22
CA PHE A 68 -15.20 -32.58 -4.00
C PHE A 68 -16.70 -32.35 -4.26
N SER A 69 -17.08 -31.25 -4.90
CA SER A 69 -18.49 -30.92 -5.16
C SER A 69 -19.23 -31.99 -5.98
N LYS A 70 -18.53 -32.88 -6.68
CA LYS A 70 -19.12 -34.06 -7.34
C LYS A 70 -19.70 -35.11 -6.39
N ARG A 71 -19.30 -35.10 -5.12
CA ARG A 71 -19.67 -36.13 -4.11
C ARG A 71 -20.55 -35.62 -2.99
N SER A 72 -20.76 -34.31 -2.91
CA SER A 72 -21.51 -33.69 -1.82
C SER A 72 -22.67 -32.87 -2.38
N LYS A 73 -23.75 -32.80 -1.61
CA LYS A 73 -24.89 -31.91 -1.91
C LYS A 73 -24.51 -30.44 -1.73
N PHE A 74 -23.55 -30.16 -0.86
CA PHE A 74 -22.94 -28.85 -0.68
C PHE A 74 -21.61 -28.80 -1.44
N PRO A 75 -21.25 -27.67 -2.08
CA PRO A 75 -19.93 -27.51 -2.64
C PRO A 75 -18.88 -27.77 -1.56
N ILE A 76 -17.85 -28.55 -1.86
CA ILE A 76 -16.73 -28.79 -0.94
C ILE A 76 -15.47 -28.49 -1.72
N LYS A 77 -14.97 -27.29 -1.54
CA LYS A 77 -13.63 -26.89 -2.00
C LYS A 77 -12.73 -26.77 -0.78
N CYS A 78 -11.50 -27.22 -0.91
CA CYS A 78 -10.54 -27.16 0.19
C CYS A 78 -9.12 -26.97 -0.35
N MET A 79 -8.29 -26.28 0.43
CA MET A 79 -6.85 -26.30 0.20
C MET A 79 -6.28 -27.67 0.51
N MET A 80 -5.14 -28.00 -0.09
CA MET A 80 -4.44 -29.23 0.27
C MET A 80 -4.10 -29.27 1.77
N TYR A 81 -3.79 -28.12 2.40
CA TYR A 81 -3.49 -28.02 3.83
C TYR A 81 -4.65 -28.46 4.75
N ASP A 82 -5.90 -28.28 4.32
CA ASP A 82 -7.09 -28.70 5.08
C ASP A 82 -7.18 -30.23 5.17
N ILE A 83 -6.81 -30.93 4.10
CA ILE A 83 -7.13 -32.36 3.93
C ILE A 83 -5.91 -33.28 4.00
N ILE A 84 -4.69 -32.78 3.79
CA ILE A 84 -3.48 -33.62 3.70
C ILE A 84 -3.26 -34.44 4.97
N GLY A 85 -3.64 -33.91 6.14
CA GLY A 85 -3.53 -34.61 7.42
C GLY A 85 -4.42 -35.84 7.56
N LEU A 86 -5.49 -35.95 6.77
CA LEU A 86 -6.45 -37.03 6.85
C LEU A 86 -5.98 -38.30 6.15
N PHE A 87 -5.08 -38.17 5.18
CA PHE A 87 -4.58 -39.30 4.38
C PHE A 87 -3.05 -39.38 4.27
N ASP A 88 -2.33 -38.35 4.72
CA ASP A 88 -0.87 -38.31 4.74
C ASP A 88 -0.34 -37.44 5.90
N ASN A 89 -0.52 -37.92 7.14
CA ASN A 89 -0.33 -37.11 8.35
C ASN A 89 1.09 -36.57 8.57
N ASP A 90 2.12 -37.18 7.97
CA ASP A 90 3.52 -36.71 8.09
C ASP A 90 3.94 -35.80 6.93
N ASN A 91 3.01 -35.48 6.01
CA ASN A 91 3.30 -34.64 4.86
C ASN A 91 3.14 -33.16 5.21
N PHE A 92 4.28 -32.46 5.21
CA PHE A 92 4.38 -31.02 5.47
C PHE A 92 4.86 -30.22 4.25
N ALA A 93 4.67 -30.73 3.03
CA ALA A 93 5.09 -30.07 1.80
C ALA A 93 4.47 -28.67 1.63
N CYS A 94 5.09 -27.87 0.77
CA CYS A 94 4.61 -26.52 0.46
C CYS A 94 3.54 -26.59 -0.65
N TRP A 95 2.29 -26.33 -0.29
CA TRP A 95 1.14 -26.34 -1.21
C TRP A 95 0.72 -24.95 -1.68
N PHE A 96 1.44 -23.90 -1.24
CA PHE A 96 1.17 -22.51 -1.59
C PHE A 96 2.46 -21.72 -1.77
N TYR A 97 2.68 -21.23 -2.98
CA TYR A 97 3.82 -20.39 -3.34
C TYR A 97 3.34 -18.96 -3.60
N CYS A 98 3.72 -18.02 -2.74
CA CYS A 98 3.39 -16.61 -2.90
C CYS A 98 4.58 -15.75 -3.37
N PHE A 99 4.30 -14.55 -3.88
CA PHE A 99 5.29 -13.59 -4.36
C PHE A 99 6.13 -14.08 -5.55
N ILE A 100 5.53 -14.85 -6.46
CA ILE A 100 6.20 -15.34 -7.67
C ILE A 100 6.51 -14.16 -8.58
N GLU A 101 7.80 -13.83 -8.71
CA GLU A 101 8.27 -12.56 -9.26
C GLU A 101 8.56 -12.58 -10.76
N ASN A 102 8.75 -13.76 -11.35
CA ASN A 102 9.03 -13.91 -12.78
C ASN A 102 8.73 -15.32 -13.31
N GLU A 103 8.86 -15.48 -14.63
CA GLU A 103 8.68 -16.73 -15.38
C GLU A 103 9.52 -17.90 -14.85
N GLN A 104 10.80 -17.67 -14.55
CA GLN A 104 11.69 -18.72 -14.08
C GLN A 104 11.28 -19.23 -12.69
N ARG A 105 10.79 -18.34 -11.83
CA ARG A 105 10.26 -18.72 -10.52
C ARG A 105 8.97 -19.51 -10.67
N MET A 106 8.04 -19.04 -11.51
CA MET A 106 6.78 -19.75 -11.79
C MET A 106 7.05 -21.18 -12.25
N GLU A 107 7.96 -21.36 -13.20
CA GLU A 107 8.36 -22.67 -13.71
C GLU A 107 8.84 -23.61 -12.59
N LYS A 108 9.75 -23.14 -11.73
CA LYS A 108 10.25 -23.94 -10.60
C LYS A 108 9.19 -24.27 -9.55
N CYS A 109 8.38 -23.28 -9.17
CA CYS A 109 7.33 -23.46 -8.16
C CYS A 109 6.25 -24.42 -8.67
N PHE A 110 5.83 -24.29 -9.93
CA PHE A 110 4.87 -25.20 -10.54
C PHE A 110 5.42 -26.63 -10.63
N GLU A 111 6.65 -26.81 -11.11
CA GLU A 111 7.26 -28.14 -11.20
C GLU A 111 7.36 -28.83 -9.85
N ARG A 112 7.70 -28.07 -8.79
CA ARG A 112 7.74 -28.62 -7.44
C ARG A 112 6.35 -29.00 -6.94
N LEU A 113 5.37 -28.11 -7.10
CA LEU A 113 3.99 -28.34 -6.69
C LEU A 113 3.35 -29.54 -7.41
N ALA A 114 3.59 -29.66 -8.72
CA ALA A 114 3.13 -30.78 -9.53
C ALA A 114 3.76 -32.11 -9.09
N LYS A 115 5.06 -32.12 -8.80
CA LYS A 115 5.75 -33.31 -8.30
C LYS A 115 5.22 -33.74 -6.94
N ASP A 116 5.09 -32.81 -6.00
CA ASP A 116 4.55 -33.11 -4.67
C ASP A 116 3.10 -33.62 -4.79
N PHE A 117 2.30 -33.10 -5.73
CA PHE A 117 0.97 -33.62 -6.05
C PHE A 117 0.99 -35.05 -6.61
N GLU A 118 1.89 -35.39 -7.54
CA GLU A 118 2.01 -36.76 -8.08
C GLU A 118 2.27 -37.78 -6.97
N GLU A 119 3.07 -37.42 -5.96
CA GLU A 119 3.40 -38.31 -4.83
C GLU A 119 2.17 -38.57 -3.93
N VAL A 120 1.30 -37.58 -3.73
CA VAL A 120 0.12 -37.70 -2.86
C VAL A 120 -1.14 -38.16 -3.59
N TYR A 121 -1.21 -37.99 -4.91
CA TYR A 121 -2.39 -38.28 -5.71
C TYR A 121 -2.97 -39.69 -5.50
N PRO A 122 -2.17 -40.78 -5.45
CA PRO A 122 -2.71 -42.12 -5.21
C PRO A 122 -3.46 -42.23 -3.86
N LYS A 123 -2.89 -41.66 -2.79
CA LYS A 123 -3.52 -41.66 -1.46
C LYS A 123 -4.78 -40.81 -1.44
N LEU A 124 -4.75 -39.64 -2.08
CA LEU A 124 -5.91 -38.77 -2.23
C LEU A 124 -7.04 -39.46 -3.00
N LYS A 125 -6.72 -40.19 -4.08
CA LYS A 125 -7.69 -40.93 -4.90
C LYS A 125 -8.38 -42.04 -4.10
N ASP A 126 -7.61 -42.79 -3.30
CA ASP A 126 -8.14 -43.84 -2.43
C ASP A 126 -8.98 -43.24 -1.30
N PHE A 127 -8.49 -42.16 -0.67
CA PHE A 127 -9.22 -41.43 0.36
C PHE A 127 -10.56 -40.89 -0.15
N ALA A 128 -10.54 -40.27 -1.33
CA ALA A 128 -11.69 -39.76 -2.05
C ALA A 128 -12.62 -40.84 -2.61
N SER A 129 -12.37 -42.13 -2.33
CA SER A 129 -13.24 -43.24 -2.71
C SER A 129 -14.17 -43.72 -1.57
N SER A 130 -13.93 -43.30 -0.32
CA SER A 130 -14.78 -43.63 0.84
C SER A 130 -15.85 -42.56 1.08
N ASP A 131 -17.07 -42.94 1.47
CA ASP A 131 -18.12 -41.99 1.90
C ASP A 131 -17.87 -41.46 3.31
N ASP A 132 -17.36 -42.29 4.23
CA ASP A 132 -17.03 -41.88 5.61
C ASP A 132 -16.00 -40.75 5.63
N ASN A 133 -15.00 -40.83 4.75
CA ASN A 133 -13.96 -39.81 4.62
C ASN A 133 -14.53 -38.47 4.12
N MET A 134 -15.63 -38.47 3.37
CA MET A 134 -16.26 -37.22 2.92
C MET A 134 -16.92 -36.47 4.07
N ALA A 135 -17.55 -37.20 4.99
CA ALA A 135 -18.11 -36.62 6.21
C ALA A 135 -17.00 -36.00 7.08
N GLU A 136 -15.84 -36.65 7.15
CA GLU A 136 -14.67 -36.13 7.87
C GLU A 136 -14.14 -34.82 7.26
N ILE A 137 -14.01 -34.74 5.92
CA ILE A 137 -13.63 -33.49 5.23
C ILE A 137 -14.62 -32.37 5.55
N GLN A 138 -15.93 -32.64 5.46
CA GLN A 138 -16.97 -31.67 5.78
C GLN A 138 -16.82 -31.16 7.22
N GLU A 139 -16.61 -32.06 8.18
CA GLU A 139 -16.45 -31.69 9.58
C GLU A 139 -15.21 -30.83 9.82
N VAL A 140 -14.07 -31.17 9.19
CA VAL A 140 -12.82 -30.41 9.29
C VAL A 140 -13.00 -29.01 8.72
N LEU A 141 -13.55 -28.88 7.51
CA LEU A 141 -13.78 -27.58 6.87
C LEU A 141 -14.73 -26.72 7.69
N ARG A 142 -15.85 -27.29 8.15
CA ARG A 142 -16.82 -26.58 8.99
C ARG A 142 -16.16 -26.04 10.26
N LYS A 143 -15.33 -26.86 10.94
CA LYS A 143 -14.57 -26.43 12.12
C LYS A 143 -13.54 -25.34 11.80
N ASN A 144 -12.77 -25.50 10.73
CA ASN A 144 -11.73 -24.54 10.33
C ASN A 144 -12.32 -23.18 9.99
N VAL A 145 -13.41 -23.16 9.22
CA VAL A 145 -14.12 -21.95 8.87
C VAL A 145 -14.74 -21.32 10.11
N LEU A 146 -15.49 -22.07 10.91
CA LEU A 146 -16.12 -21.53 12.12
C LEU A 146 -15.10 -20.90 13.08
N LYS A 147 -13.95 -21.56 13.28
CA LYS A 147 -12.84 -21.02 14.09
C LYS A 147 -12.27 -19.71 13.52
N THR A 148 -12.23 -19.61 12.19
CA THR A 148 -11.58 -18.51 11.46
C THR A 148 -12.51 -17.31 11.28
N VAL A 149 -13.62 -17.53 10.58
CA VAL A 149 -14.60 -16.50 10.16
C VAL A 149 -15.70 -16.30 11.20
N GLY A 150 -15.92 -17.26 12.10
CA GLY A 150 -16.97 -17.17 13.13
C GLY A 150 -18.38 -17.52 12.64
N ILE A 151 -18.49 -18.11 11.45
CA ILE A 151 -19.74 -18.45 10.76
C ILE A 151 -19.79 -19.98 10.58
N ASP A 152 -20.94 -20.60 10.88
CA ASP A 152 -21.17 -22.03 10.65
C ASP A 152 -22.03 -22.18 9.39
N PHE A 153 -21.36 -22.33 8.24
CA PHE A 153 -21.99 -22.28 6.91
C PHE A 153 -23.24 -23.14 6.77
N GLU A 154 -23.18 -24.40 7.20
CA GLU A 154 -24.31 -25.31 7.03
C GLU A 154 -25.47 -24.90 7.92
N LYS A 155 -25.19 -24.51 9.17
CA LYS A 155 -26.24 -24.12 10.12
C LYS A 155 -26.90 -22.80 9.73
N ASP A 156 -26.09 -21.83 9.31
CA ASP A 156 -26.57 -20.49 8.97
C ASP A 156 -27.35 -20.53 7.64
N ILE A 157 -26.87 -21.25 6.63
CA ILE A 157 -27.60 -21.44 5.35
C ILE A 157 -28.89 -22.23 5.57
N VAL A 158 -28.87 -23.32 6.34
CA VAL A 158 -30.09 -24.11 6.63
C VAL A 158 -31.12 -23.26 7.38
N SER A 159 -30.70 -22.43 8.33
CA SER A 159 -31.59 -21.50 9.04
C SER A 159 -32.26 -20.50 8.08
N GLU A 160 -31.54 -19.94 7.12
CA GLU A 160 -32.13 -18.99 6.16
C GLU A 160 -33.09 -19.66 5.18
N LEU A 161 -32.77 -20.88 4.72
CA LEU A 161 -33.67 -21.68 3.87
C LEU A 161 -34.95 -22.07 4.62
N GLU A 162 -34.86 -22.42 5.90
CA GLU A 162 -36.01 -22.75 6.75
C GLU A 162 -36.91 -21.53 7.02
N ASN A 163 -36.35 -20.32 7.03
CA ASN A 163 -37.09 -19.06 7.16
C ASN A 163 -37.81 -18.64 5.86
N GLY A 164 -37.65 -19.39 4.77
CA GLY A 164 -38.32 -19.12 3.48
C GLY A 164 -37.66 -18.02 2.66
N GLU A 165 -36.43 -17.61 2.98
CA GLU A 165 -35.66 -16.69 2.15
C GLU A 165 -35.13 -17.39 0.90
N SER A 166 -35.18 -16.71 -0.25
CA SER A 166 -34.56 -17.19 -1.49
C SER A 166 -33.06 -16.88 -1.48
N VAL A 167 -32.29 -17.63 -0.71
CA VAL A 167 -30.83 -17.49 -0.66
C VAL A 167 -30.18 -18.31 -1.77
N ASN A 168 -29.31 -17.69 -2.56
CA ASN A 168 -28.46 -18.40 -3.51
C ASN A 168 -27.30 -19.07 -2.73
N VAL A 169 -27.52 -20.32 -2.33
CA VAL A 169 -26.59 -21.12 -1.51
C VAL A 169 -25.18 -21.15 -2.10
N ASP A 170 -25.07 -21.29 -3.42
CA ASP A 170 -23.77 -21.39 -4.10
C ASP A 170 -23.01 -20.06 -4.01
N GLU A 171 -23.67 -18.92 -4.17
CA GLU A 171 -23.06 -17.60 -4.11
C GLU A 171 -22.59 -17.24 -2.69
N VAL A 172 -23.38 -17.59 -1.68
CA VAL A 172 -23.00 -17.41 -0.26
C VAL A 172 -21.81 -18.29 0.09
N TYR A 173 -21.83 -19.55 -0.36
CA TYR A 173 -20.72 -20.48 -0.15
C TYR A 173 -19.43 -19.98 -0.80
N GLU A 174 -19.47 -19.59 -2.07
CA GLU A 174 -18.31 -19.05 -2.79
C GLU A 174 -17.75 -17.79 -2.11
N TYR A 175 -18.63 -16.87 -1.69
CA TYR A 175 -18.19 -15.67 -0.96
C TYR A 175 -17.46 -16.02 0.33
N LEU A 176 -18.05 -16.88 1.16
CA LEU A 176 -17.46 -17.18 2.46
C LEU A 176 -16.23 -18.10 2.36
N PHE A 177 -16.24 -19.03 1.39
CA PHE A 177 -15.06 -19.80 1.02
C PHE A 177 -13.92 -18.86 0.63
N SER A 178 -14.18 -17.83 -0.19
CA SER A 178 -13.16 -16.84 -0.57
C SER A 178 -12.58 -16.08 0.63
N LEU A 179 -13.39 -15.79 1.67
CA LEU A 179 -12.92 -15.17 2.91
C LEU A 179 -12.02 -16.10 3.72
N TYR A 180 -12.44 -17.35 3.91
CA TYR A 180 -11.62 -18.37 4.60
C TYR A 180 -10.30 -18.60 3.85
N PHE A 181 -10.38 -18.74 2.53
CA PHE A 181 -9.25 -18.95 1.64
C PHE A 181 -8.23 -17.82 1.70
N GLY A 182 -8.70 -16.57 1.69
CA GLY A 182 -7.84 -15.41 1.86
C GLY A 182 -7.12 -15.39 3.21
N PHE A 183 -7.80 -15.82 4.29
CA PHE A 183 -7.15 -15.97 5.60
C PHE A 183 -6.09 -17.09 5.60
N GLU A 184 -6.37 -18.21 4.96
CA GLU A 184 -5.44 -19.32 4.85
C GLU A 184 -4.18 -18.95 4.07
N GLN A 185 -4.35 -18.27 2.94
CA GLN A 185 -3.24 -17.71 2.18
C GLN A 185 -2.44 -16.68 2.99
N CYS A 186 -3.07 -15.84 3.83
CA CYS A 186 -2.36 -14.97 4.77
C CYS A 186 -1.50 -15.78 5.76
N ALA A 187 -2.05 -16.88 6.30
CA ALA A 187 -1.37 -17.71 7.28
C ALA A 187 -0.10 -18.36 6.69
N PHE A 188 -0.14 -18.76 5.42
CA PHE A 188 0.99 -19.36 4.72
C PHE A 188 1.86 -18.35 3.94
N ALA A 189 1.45 -17.09 3.86
CA ALA A 189 2.29 -15.96 3.48
C ALA A 189 2.91 -15.26 4.71
N SER A 190 3.31 -16.04 5.72
CA SER A 190 3.75 -15.52 7.02
C SER A 190 5.22 -15.75 7.32
N ASP A 191 5.73 -14.99 8.28
CA ASP A 191 7.12 -14.96 8.67
C ASP A 191 7.49 -16.22 9.50
N GLU A 192 6.49 -16.81 10.14
CA GLU A 192 6.48 -18.09 10.86
C GLU A 192 6.60 -19.27 9.92
N TYR A 193 5.74 -19.32 8.90
CA TYR A 193 5.75 -20.39 7.91
C TYR A 193 7.04 -20.39 7.09
N ARG A 194 7.57 -19.20 6.76
CA ARG A 194 8.91 -19.08 6.17
C ARG A 194 9.99 -19.74 7.04
N ASP A 195 10.03 -19.40 8.33
CA ASP A 195 11.05 -19.93 9.23
C ASP A 195 10.93 -21.46 9.37
N PHE A 196 9.70 -22.01 9.31
CA PHE A 196 9.45 -23.44 9.21
C PHE A 196 10.02 -24.04 7.91
N LEU A 197 9.67 -23.50 6.75
CA LEU A 197 10.15 -24.01 5.45
C LEU A 197 11.69 -24.03 5.34
N ALA A 198 12.34 -23.04 5.96
CA ALA A 198 13.80 -22.92 5.99
C ALA A 198 14.49 -23.86 7.01
N GLY A 199 13.74 -24.59 7.83
CA GLY A 199 14.28 -25.47 8.88
C GLY A 199 14.66 -24.75 10.19
N ASP A 200 14.34 -23.46 10.37
CA ASP A 200 14.59 -22.72 11.61
C ASP A 200 13.43 -22.92 12.60
N TYR A 201 13.25 -24.17 13.04
CA TYR A 201 12.10 -24.61 13.83
C TYR A 201 12.00 -23.90 15.18
N LYS A 202 13.13 -23.58 15.82
CA LYS A 202 13.13 -22.81 17.08
C LYS A 202 12.54 -21.42 16.90
N LYS A 203 12.82 -20.77 15.78
CA LYS A 203 12.28 -19.44 15.49
C LYS A 203 10.82 -19.51 15.04
N ALA A 204 10.47 -20.52 14.24
CA ALA A 204 9.09 -20.79 13.85
C ALA A 204 8.19 -21.02 15.07
N GLN A 205 8.60 -21.92 15.99
CA GLN A 205 7.87 -22.25 17.21
C GLN A 205 7.55 -21.00 18.05
N ARG A 206 8.59 -20.21 18.39
CA ARG A 206 8.44 -18.98 19.20
C ARG A 206 7.44 -17.98 18.65
N LYS A 207 7.22 -17.99 17.33
CA LYS A 207 6.28 -17.08 16.69
C LYS A 207 4.89 -17.71 16.56
N TYR A 208 4.79 -19.00 16.22
CA TYR A 208 3.51 -19.73 16.23
C TYR A 208 2.84 -19.74 17.61
N GLU A 209 3.63 -19.86 18.69
CA GLU A 209 3.14 -19.78 20.07
C GLU A 209 2.48 -18.43 20.39
N LYS A 210 2.92 -17.34 19.74
CA LYS A 210 2.37 -15.98 19.94
C LYS A 210 1.12 -15.72 19.10
N LYS A 211 0.80 -16.60 18.15
CA LYS A 211 -0.34 -16.40 17.24
C LYS A 211 -1.65 -16.66 17.99
N LYS A 212 -2.56 -15.66 17.98
CA LYS A 212 -3.86 -15.74 18.69
C LYS A 212 -4.83 -16.76 18.08
N LYS A 213 -4.81 -16.90 16.75
CA LYS A 213 -5.62 -17.85 15.99
C LYS A 213 -4.70 -18.64 15.07
N ARG A 214 -4.79 -19.96 15.14
CA ARG A 214 -4.06 -20.91 14.29
C ARG A 214 -5.03 -21.80 13.52
N LEU A 215 -4.67 -22.13 12.29
CA LEU A 215 -5.35 -23.16 11.50
C LEU A 215 -4.98 -24.56 12.02
N ALA A 216 -5.80 -25.57 11.70
CA ALA A 216 -5.52 -26.95 12.09
C ALA A 216 -4.16 -27.45 11.57
N TYR A 217 -3.79 -27.07 10.34
CA TYR A 217 -2.48 -27.37 9.78
C TYR A 217 -1.33 -26.70 10.56
N GLU A 218 -1.52 -25.47 11.05
CA GLU A 218 -0.51 -24.78 11.87
C GLU A 218 -0.36 -25.41 13.26
N ASP A 219 -1.44 -25.93 13.83
CA ASP A 219 -1.37 -26.69 15.09
C ASP A 219 -0.59 -28.01 14.88
N ARG A 220 -0.80 -28.72 13.75
CA ARG A 220 0.01 -29.89 13.35
C ARG A 220 1.48 -29.56 13.10
N LEU A 221 1.76 -28.43 12.44
CA LEU A 221 3.13 -27.95 12.23
C LEU A 221 3.84 -27.72 13.56
N LEU A 222 3.16 -27.12 14.54
CA LEU A 222 3.72 -26.84 15.85
C LEU A 222 4.05 -28.14 16.60
N GLU A 223 3.14 -29.12 16.60
CA GLU A 223 3.37 -30.44 17.19
C GLU A 223 4.56 -31.16 16.51
N TYR A 224 4.65 -31.09 15.19
CA TYR A 224 5.79 -31.64 14.46
C TYR A 224 7.11 -30.95 14.83
N ILE A 225 7.11 -29.61 14.93
CA ILE A 225 8.29 -28.84 15.35
C ILE A 225 8.74 -29.24 16.76
N GLU A 226 7.81 -29.38 17.70
CA GLU A 226 8.09 -29.74 19.10
C GLU A 226 8.72 -31.13 19.24
N ASN A 227 8.34 -32.05 18.35
CA ASN A 227 8.79 -33.44 18.38
C ASN A 227 9.96 -33.73 17.41
N CYS A 228 10.45 -32.72 16.68
CA CYS A 228 11.51 -32.90 15.69
C CYS A 228 12.91 -32.71 16.30
N ASP A 229 13.64 -33.81 16.46
CA ASP A 229 15.02 -33.78 16.98
C ASP A 229 16.04 -33.25 15.96
N ASN A 230 15.81 -33.50 14.66
CA ASN A 230 16.72 -33.14 13.57
C ASN A 230 16.01 -32.31 12.50
N PRO A 231 15.91 -30.98 12.69
CA PRO A 231 15.24 -30.11 11.73
C PRO A 231 16.00 -30.11 10.40
N SER A 232 15.26 -30.26 9.30
CA SER A 232 15.78 -30.11 7.95
C SER A 232 14.87 -29.15 7.16
N PRO A 233 15.41 -28.38 6.20
CA PRO A 233 14.58 -27.52 5.37
C PRO A 233 13.56 -28.35 4.59
N VAL A 234 12.29 -27.93 4.65
CA VAL A 234 11.20 -28.54 3.87
C VAL A 234 11.24 -28.05 2.42
N SER A 235 11.71 -26.82 2.20
CA SER A 235 11.90 -26.24 0.87
C SER A 235 13.35 -25.83 0.64
N ASP A 236 13.90 -26.17 -0.53
CA ASP A 236 15.18 -25.63 -0.97
C ASP A 236 15.06 -24.10 -1.22
N GLU A 237 16.15 -23.37 -1.03
CA GLU A 237 16.22 -21.93 -1.34
C GLU A 237 15.86 -21.61 -2.80
N ALA A 238 16.02 -22.58 -3.71
CA ALA A 238 15.68 -22.45 -5.12
C ALA A 238 14.17 -22.20 -5.38
N TYR A 239 13.30 -22.62 -4.45
CA TYR A 239 11.85 -22.49 -4.52
C TYR A 239 11.30 -21.44 -3.54
N GLU A 240 12.16 -20.86 -2.71
CA GLU A 240 11.77 -19.93 -1.64
C GLU A 240 11.45 -18.52 -2.18
N CYS A 241 10.23 -18.34 -2.69
CA CYS A 241 9.68 -17.04 -3.08
C CYS A 241 9.24 -16.20 -1.85
N LEU A 242 8.85 -16.87 -0.76
CA LEU A 242 8.34 -16.25 0.47
C LEU A 242 9.36 -15.32 1.15
N LYS A 243 10.62 -15.73 1.30
CA LYS A 243 11.67 -14.90 1.94
C LYS A 243 11.97 -13.63 1.18
N GLY A 244 12.10 -13.72 -0.15
CA GLY A 244 12.30 -12.56 -1.02
C GLY A 244 11.08 -11.63 -1.01
N GLY A 245 9.89 -12.22 -1.14
CA GLY A 245 8.62 -11.52 -1.12
C GLY A 245 8.34 -10.78 0.18
N LEU A 246 8.47 -11.44 1.32
CA LEU A 246 8.31 -10.82 2.65
C LEU A 246 9.35 -9.73 2.90
N LYS A 247 10.59 -9.93 2.44
CA LYS A 247 11.63 -8.90 2.55
C LYS A 247 11.29 -7.66 1.73
N GLU A 248 10.73 -7.80 0.53
CA GLU A 248 10.32 -6.63 -0.24
C GLU A 248 8.98 -6.05 0.25
N TYR A 249 8.10 -6.86 0.84
CA TYR A 249 6.83 -6.41 1.38
C TYR A 249 6.98 -5.64 2.69
N HIS A 250 7.75 -6.17 3.64
CA HIS A 250 7.94 -5.57 4.97
C HIS A 250 9.24 -4.77 5.08
N GLY A 251 10.18 -4.96 4.15
CA GLY A 251 11.53 -4.45 4.30
C GLY A 251 11.75 -3.04 3.78
N THR A 252 12.87 -2.48 4.21
CA THR A 252 13.36 -1.15 3.84
C THR A 252 13.90 -1.08 2.41
N SER A 253 13.93 -2.20 1.67
CA SER A 253 14.50 -2.30 0.33
C SER A 253 13.73 -1.49 -0.72
N GLY A 254 12.40 -1.38 -0.57
CA GLY A 254 11.58 -0.44 -1.35
C GLY A 254 11.57 0.99 -0.79
N PHE A 255 11.73 1.14 0.53
CA PHE A 255 11.65 2.43 1.23
C PHE A 255 12.87 3.31 0.95
N VAL A 256 14.09 2.80 1.15
CA VAL A 256 15.32 3.61 0.98
C VAL A 256 15.41 4.28 -0.38
N PRO A 257 15.17 3.58 -1.50
CA PRO A 257 15.34 4.22 -2.79
C PRO A 257 14.08 4.97 -3.27
N TYR A 258 12.90 4.75 -2.65
CA TYR A 258 11.79 5.71 -2.73
C TYR A 258 12.16 7.06 -2.10
N PHE A 259 12.73 7.08 -0.88
CA PHE A 259 13.18 8.32 -0.24
C PHE A 259 14.32 9.00 -1.02
N ALA A 260 15.25 8.23 -1.57
CA ALA A 260 16.27 8.77 -2.47
C ALA A 260 15.63 9.44 -3.70
N SER A 261 14.57 8.84 -4.26
CA SER A 261 13.80 9.40 -5.37
C SER A 261 13.08 10.70 -4.97
N CYS A 262 12.46 10.75 -3.79
CA CYS A 262 11.86 11.97 -3.25
C CYS A 262 12.90 13.09 -3.10
N GLY A 263 14.08 12.79 -2.55
CA GLY A 263 15.16 13.75 -2.38
C GLY A 263 15.67 14.32 -3.71
N LEU A 264 15.84 13.46 -4.73
CA LEU A 264 16.23 13.89 -6.07
C LEU A 264 15.16 14.78 -6.74
N LEU A 265 13.89 14.49 -6.51
CA LEU A 265 12.77 15.26 -7.08
C LEU A 265 12.46 16.53 -6.29
N LEU A 266 12.87 16.64 -5.03
CA LEU A 266 12.62 17.83 -4.22
C LEU A 266 13.21 19.09 -4.86
N ILE A 267 14.44 19.02 -5.36
CA ILE A 267 15.14 20.17 -5.96
C ILE A 267 14.36 20.77 -7.15
N PRO A 268 13.99 20.00 -8.19
CA PRO A 268 13.23 20.54 -9.31
C PRO A 268 11.83 21.01 -8.91
N PHE A 269 11.13 20.29 -8.02
CA PHE A 269 9.81 20.76 -7.55
C PHE A 269 9.91 22.04 -6.73
N LEU A 270 10.96 22.20 -5.92
CA LEU A 270 11.22 23.41 -5.17
C LEU A 270 11.49 24.59 -6.12
N ALA A 271 12.29 24.39 -7.16
CA ALA A 271 12.53 25.41 -8.17
C ALA A 271 11.24 25.84 -8.88
N VAL A 272 10.35 24.90 -9.22
CA VAL A 272 9.03 25.19 -9.81
C VAL A 272 8.14 25.95 -8.84
N CYS A 273 8.03 25.51 -7.58
CA CYS A 273 7.20 26.17 -6.57
C CYS A 273 7.68 27.60 -6.29
N ILE A 274 9.00 27.79 -6.14
CA ILE A 274 9.61 29.11 -5.95
C ILE A 274 9.37 30.00 -7.18
N GLY A 275 9.57 29.47 -8.39
CA GLY A 275 9.31 30.22 -9.63
C GLY A 275 7.86 30.66 -9.75
N MET A 276 6.91 29.77 -9.42
CA MET A 276 5.49 30.11 -9.39
C MET A 276 5.15 31.12 -8.30
N TYR A 277 5.71 30.96 -7.11
CA TYR A 277 5.53 31.88 -5.99
C TYR A 277 5.93 33.31 -6.38
N TYR A 278 7.14 33.51 -6.93
CA TYR A 278 7.57 34.84 -7.37
C TYR A 278 6.78 35.37 -8.57
N ALA A 279 6.34 34.52 -9.49
CA ALA A 279 5.48 34.94 -10.59
C ALA A 279 4.13 35.46 -10.07
N ILE A 280 3.51 34.76 -9.11
CA ILE A 280 2.26 35.16 -8.48
C ILE A 280 2.46 36.45 -7.66
N SER A 281 3.48 36.51 -6.80
CA SER A 281 3.80 37.71 -6.01
C SER A 281 4.05 38.93 -6.91
N GLY A 282 4.76 38.76 -8.03
CA GLY A 282 5.01 39.84 -8.99
C GLY A 282 3.75 40.36 -9.69
N ILE A 283 2.73 39.52 -9.87
CA ILE A 283 1.43 39.91 -10.41
C ILE A 283 0.58 40.60 -9.33
N LEU A 284 0.48 40.01 -8.14
CA LEU A 284 -0.36 40.51 -7.04
C LEU A 284 0.11 41.87 -6.51
N TYR A 285 1.43 42.06 -6.42
CA TYR A 285 2.03 43.26 -5.83
C TYR A 285 2.69 44.17 -6.87
N HIS A 286 2.15 44.16 -8.09
CA HIS A 286 2.63 45.03 -9.15
C HIS A 286 2.58 46.50 -8.70
N SER A 287 3.66 47.25 -8.93
CA SER A 287 3.81 48.66 -8.51
C SER A 287 3.88 48.92 -7.00
N ALA A 288 4.06 47.88 -6.15
CA ALA A 288 4.39 48.10 -4.75
C ALA A 288 5.81 48.67 -4.60
N LEU A 289 5.98 49.64 -3.70
CA LEU A 289 7.30 50.14 -3.27
C LEU A 289 8.06 49.09 -2.46
N TYR A 290 7.31 48.30 -1.69
CA TYR A 290 7.80 47.15 -0.95
C TYR A 290 6.70 46.11 -0.86
N ALA A 291 7.03 44.83 -0.99
CA ALA A 291 6.12 43.73 -0.71
C ALA A 291 6.87 42.61 -0.02
N SER A 292 6.46 42.25 1.19
CA SER A 292 7.13 41.19 1.93
C SER A 292 7.10 39.84 1.21
N PRO A 293 6.06 39.47 0.42
CA PRO A 293 6.10 38.21 -0.34
C PRO A 293 7.16 38.16 -1.43
N LEU A 294 7.80 39.27 -1.81
CA LEU A 294 8.93 39.28 -2.74
C LEU A 294 10.28 39.02 -2.05
N GLU A 295 10.32 38.98 -0.72
CA GLU A 295 11.56 38.74 0.02
C GLU A 295 11.91 37.23 0.09
N PRO A 296 13.20 36.86 -0.02
CA PRO A 296 13.60 35.45 -0.14
C PRO A 296 13.21 34.54 1.02
N TYR A 297 13.13 35.07 2.25
CA TYR A 297 12.77 34.26 3.42
C TYR A 297 11.31 33.79 3.37
N ASN A 298 10.41 34.56 2.75
CA ASN A 298 9.01 34.17 2.62
C ASN A 298 8.81 33.06 1.59
N ALA A 299 9.70 32.92 0.61
CA ALA A 299 9.69 31.80 -0.34
C ALA A 299 9.99 30.42 0.32
N LEU A 300 10.49 30.38 1.56
CA LEU A 300 10.73 29.11 2.29
C LEU A 300 9.44 28.29 2.50
N CYS A 301 8.27 28.94 2.50
CA CYS A 301 6.99 28.24 2.54
C CYS A 301 6.82 27.21 1.40
N CYS A 302 7.50 27.41 0.26
CA CYS A 302 7.46 26.53 -0.91
C CYS A 302 8.09 25.16 -0.68
N ILE A 303 8.84 24.95 0.42
CA ILE A 303 9.42 23.65 0.77
C ILE A 303 8.32 22.61 1.00
N ILE A 304 7.24 23.00 1.69
CA ILE A 304 6.12 22.10 2.03
C ILE A 304 5.42 21.55 0.77
N PRO A 305 4.90 22.39 -0.16
CA PRO A 305 4.28 21.90 -1.38
C PRO A 305 5.26 21.13 -2.27
N ALA A 306 6.54 21.54 -2.33
CA ALA A 306 7.56 20.82 -3.08
C ALA A 306 7.84 19.42 -2.52
N LEU A 307 7.84 19.25 -1.19
CA LEU A 307 7.95 17.94 -0.54
C LEU A 307 6.76 17.06 -0.90
N PHE A 308 5.52 17.53 -0.78
CA PHE A 308 4.35 16.73 -1.13
C PHE A 308 4.35 16.31 -2.61
N CYS A 309 4.68 17.24 -3.50
CA CYS A 309 4.79 16.94 -4.93
C CYS A 309 5.89 15.92 -5.21
N SER A 310 7.04 16.02 -4.54
CA SER A 310 8.17 15.11 -4.75
C SER A 310 7.88 13.69 -4.24
N PHE A 311 7.20 13.55 -3.09
CA PHE A 311 6.76 12.25 -2.58
C PHE A 311 5.88 11.52 -3.59
N ILE A 312 4.84 12.18 -4.09
CA ILE A 312 3.87 11.49 -4.95
C ILE A 312 4.42 11.29 -6.35
N ALA A 313 5.20 12.24 -6.87
CA ALA A 313 5.91 12.07 -8.14
C ALA A 313 6.95 10.94 -8.08
N ALA A 314 7.59 10.71 -6.93
CA ALA A 314 8.54 9.62 -6.74
C ALA A 314 7.87 8.25 -6.98
N TYR A 315 6.59 8.09 -6.64
CA TYR A 315 5.87 6.84 -6.93
C TYR A 315 5.81 6.51 -8.43
N PHE A 316 5.70 7.53 -9.31
CA PHE A 316 5.64 7.34 -10.76
C PHE A 316 7.02 7.34 -11.43
N LEU A 317 7.94 8.17 -10.93
CA LEU A 317 9.25 8.34 -11.53
C LEU A 317 10.29 7.37 -10.96
N LYS A 318 9.95 6.58 -9.93
CA LYS A 318 10.82 5.55 -9.34
C LYS A 318 11.41 4.64 -10.42
N GLU A 319 10.65 4.16 -11.40
CA GLU A 319 11.20 3.26 -12.43
C GLU A 319 12.33 3.93 -13.24
N SER A 320 12.10 5.18 -13.68
CA SER A 320 13.09 5.96 -14.43
C SER A 320 14.32 6.31 -13.58
N ILE A 321 14.10 6.66 -12.31
CA ILE A 321 15.17 6.98 -11.36
C ILE A 321 16.00 5.73 -11.07
N TYR A 322 15.37 4.59 -10.79
CA TYR A 322 16.07 3.33 -10.53
C TYR A 322 16.83 2.81 -11.75
N ARG A 323 16.25 2.92 -12.95
CA ARG A 323 16.94 2.54 -14.19
C ARG A 323 18.23 3.34 -14.40
N LYS A 324 18.23 4.62 -14.01
CA LYS A 324 19.39 5.51 -14.17
C LYS A 324 20.41 5.39 -13.04
N PHE A 325 19.95 5.41 -11.79
CA PHE A 325 20.80 5.54 -10.60
C PHE A 325 21.01 4.24 -9.82
N PHE A 326 20.14 3.24 -9.97
CA PHE A 326 20.15 1.98 -9.18
C PHE A 326 20.07 0.73 -10.05
N LYS A 327 20.87 0.65 -11.13
CA LYS A 327 20.84 -0.43 -12.14
C LYS A 327 20.86 -1.84 -11.53
N ASN A 328 21.67 -2.08 -10.51
CA ASN A 328 21.81 -3.41 -9.89
C ASN A 328 20.56 -3.85 -9.10
N LYS A 329 19.72 -2.90 -8.65
CA LYS A 329 18.48 -3.17 -7.93
C LYS A 329 17.23 -3.02 -8.81
N TYR A 330 17.40 -2.47 -10.01
CA TYR A 330 16.31 -2.18 -10.93
C TYR A 330 15.52 -3.43 -11.33
N GLN A 331 16.21 -4.52 -11.72
CA GLN A 331 15.52 -5.74 -12.16
C GLN A 331 14.67 -6.32 -11.02
N LYS A 332 15.24 -6.45 -9.83
CA LYS A 332 14.53 -6.93 -8.65
C LYS A 332 13.32 -6.05 -8.32
N MET A 333 13.49 -4.73 -8.35
CA MET A 333 12.36 -3.81 -8.14
C MET A 333 11.28 -4.02 -9.19
N LYS A 334 11.64 -4.13 -10.48
CA LYS A 334 10.70 -4.32 -11.57
C LYS A 334 9.87 -5.60 -11.41
N ASP A 335 10.54 -6.70 -11.03
CA ASP A 335 9.91 -8.00 -10.83
C ASP A 335 8.88 -7.96 -9.68
N TYR A 336 9.19 -7.26 -8.58
CA TYR A 336 8.24 -7.10 -7.46
C TYR A 336 7.20 -5.99 -7.67
N ASP A 337 7.50 -4.93 -8.43
CA ASP A 337 6.57 -3.84 -8.73
C ASP A 337 5.35 -4.36 -9.52
N ALA A 338 5.57 -5.34 -10.40
CA ALA A 338 4.51 -6.02 -11.13
C ALA A 338 3.58 -6.84 -10.23
N ILE A 339 4.07 -7.31 -9.07
CA ILE A 339 3.26 -8.05 -8.09
C ILE A 339 2.51 -7.08 -7.17
N PHE A 340 3.14 -5.98 -6.75
CA PHE A 340 2.60 -5.09 -5.71
C PHE A 340 1.78 -3.91 -6.23
N ASN A 341 1.89 -3.54 -7.50
CA ASN A 341 1.22 -2.37 -8.04
C ASN A 341 0.39 -2.74 -9.27
N SER A 342 -0.89 -3.01 -9.06
CA SER A 342 -1.86 -3.22 -10.15
C SER A 342 -2.09 -1.93 -10.97
N GLU A 343 -2.52 -2.08 -12.22
CA GLU A 343 -2.85 -0.92 -13.08
C GLU A 343 -3.99 -0.08 -12.49
N LYS A 344 -4.94 -0.73 -11.79
CA LYS A 344 -6.00 -0.04 -11.03
C LYS A 344 -5.40 0.84 -9.94
N SER A 345 -4.44 0.33 -9.17
CA SER A 345 -3.72 1.10 -8.12
C SER A 345 -2.97 2.30 -8.72
N LYS A 346 -2.23 2.08 -9.83
CA LYS A 346 -1.52 3.16 -10.55
C LYS A 346 -2.48 4.25 -11.05
N LYS A 347 -3.66 3.88 -11.56
CA LYS A 347 -4.68 4.83 -12.02
C LYS A 347 -5.22 5.67 -10.87
N ARG A 348 -5.54 5.06 -9.71
CA ARG A 348 -5.98 5.79 -8.50
C ARG A 348 -4.90 6.75 -8.01
N MET A 349 -3.65 6.28 -7.95
CA MET A 349 -2.53 7.10 -7.50
C MET A 349 -2.30 8.31 -8.42
N ARG A 350 -2.63 8.20 -9.71
CA ARG A 350 -2.50 9.32 -10.67
C ARG A 350 -3.53 10.40 -10.41
N VAL A 351 -4.76 10.02 -10.05
CA VAL A 351 -5.79 10.98 -9.63
C VAL A 351 -5.35 11.71 -8.37
N ILE A 352 -4.81 10.97 -7.39
CA ILE A 352 -4.25 11.54 -6.16
C ILE A 352 -3.12 12.54 -6.48
N LEU A 353 -2.21 12.20 -7.40
CA LEU A 353 -1.14 13.11 -7.84
C LEU A 353 -1.69 14.46 -8.33
N TYR A 354 -2.72 14.45 -9.19
CA TYR A 354 -3.31 15.69 -9.70
C TYR A 354 -3.99 16.51 -8.60
N ILE A 355 -4.64 15.86 -7.63
CA ILE A 355 -5.23 16.55 -6.46
C ILE A 355 -4.13 17.24 -5.65
N PHE A 356 -3.01 16.56 -5.38
CA PHE A 356 -1.91 17.16 -4.64
C PHE A 356 -1.23 18.29 -5.39
N TYR A 357 -1.09 18.21 -6.72
CA TYR A 357 -0.61 19.33 -7.53
C TYR A 357 -1.54 20.54 -7.48
N LEU A 358 -2.85 20.32 -7.49
CA LEU A 358 -3.84 21.39 -7.32
C LEU A 358 -3.74 22.02 -5.93
N VAL A 359 -3.66 21.21 -4.88
CA VAL A 359 -3.50 21.69 -3.49
C VAL A 359 -2.19 22.46 -3.33
N ALA A 360 -1.09 21.97 -3.92
CA ALA A 360 0.20 22.67 -3.91
C ALA A 360 0.13 24.01 -4.62
N LEU A 361 -0.54 24.09 -5.77
CA LEU A 361 -0.78 25.34 -6.49
C LEU A 361 -1.58 26.34 -5.64
N ILE A 362 -2.68 25.90 -5.03
CA ILE A 362 -3.50 26.72 -4.14
C ILE A 362 -2.68 27.20 -2.95
N PHE A 363 -1.90 26.31 -2.33
CA PHE A 363 -1.03 26.65 -1.22
C PHE A 363 -0.02 27.73 -1.62
N VAL A 364 0.71 27.54 -2.73
CA VAL A 364 1.67 28.53 -3.23
C VAL A 364 1.02 29.87 -3.50
N PHE A 365 -0.19 29.88 -4.09
CA PHE A 365 -0.96 31.11 -4.32
C PHE A 365 -1.33 31.81 -3.00
N LEU A 366 -1.88 31.08 -2.03
CA LEU A 366 -2.27 31.63 -0.73
C LEU A 366 -1.04 32.12 0.05
N SER A 367 0.08 31.39 0.01
CA SER A 367 1.34 31.82 0.60
C SER A 367 1.86 33.11 -0.05
N ALA A 368 1.78 33.21 -1.37
CA ALA A 368 2.19 34.41 -2.10
C ALA A 368 1.28 35.60 -1.80
N ASN A 369 -0.02 35.37 -1.56
CA ASN A 369 -0.96 36.42 -1.17
C ASN A 369 -0.86 36.83 0.31
N ASN A 370 -0.14 36.09 1.15
CA ASN A 370 -0.05 36.37 2.58
C ASN A 370 1.13 37.29 2.89
N GLY A 371 0.86 38.51 3.36
CA GLY A 371 1.92 39.47 3.70
C GLY A 371 1.48 40.92 3.68
N ILE A 372 2.47 41.81 3.70
CA ILE A 372 2.29 43.26 3.65
C ILE A 372 2.88 43.82 2.36
N ALA A 373 2.16 44.76 1.75
CA ALA A 373 2.65 45.55 0.63
C ALA A 373 2.41 47.03 0.84
N VAL A 374 3.43 47.83 0.55
CA VAL A 374 3.44 49.28 0.70
C VAL A 374 3.39 49.90 -0.70
N TYR A 375 2.40 50.74 -0.94
CA TYR A 375 2.19 51.46 -2.19
C TYR A 375 2.36 52.97 -1.98
N GLU A 376 2.37 53.75 -3.06
CA GLU A 376 2.48 55.22 -2.92
C GLU A 376 1.33 55.88 -2.15
N TYR A 377 0.16 55.24 -2.12
CA TYR A 377 -1.09 55.78 -1.60
C TYR A 377 -1.62 55.06 -0.34
N GLY A 378 -0.94 54.01 0.13
CA GLY A 378 -1.33 53.29 1.34
C GLY A 378 -0.65 51.93 1.48
N VAL A 379 -1.14 51.16 2.44
CA VAL A 379 -0.61 49.84 2.83
C VAL A 379 -1.71 48.79 2.64
N ASN A 380 -1.38 47.71 1.95
CA ASN A 380 -2.23 46.52 1.86
C ASN A 380 -1.71 45.46 2.83
N VAL A 381 -2.57 44.99 3.72
CA VAL A 381 -2.27 43.92 4.67
C VAL A 381 -3.20 42.73 4.43
N ASN A 382 -2.60 41.59 4.08
CA ASN A 382 -3.26 40.29 4.06
C ASN A 382 -2.88 39.54 5.32
N SER A 383 -3.75 39.59 6.34
CA SER A 383 -3.44 39.04 7.67
C SER A 383 -3.78 37.55 7.84
N HIS A 384 -4.71 37.02 7.05
CA HIS A 384 -5.17 35.64 7.16
C HIS A 384 -4.75 34.79 5.96
N TYR A 385 -4.24 33.59 6.24
CA TYR A 385 -3.71 32.66 5.24
C TYR A 385 -4.75 32.18 4.20
N PHE A 386 -6.04 32.32 4.48
CA PHE A 386 -7.14 31.91 3.60
C PHE A 386 -7.89 33.07 2.96
N ASP A 387 -7.48 34.31 3.24
CA ASP A 387 -8.13 35.46 2.62
C ASP A 387 -7.60 35.66 1.20
N VAL A 388 -8.54 35.76 0.26
CA VAL A 388 -8.25 36.04 -1.14
C VAL A 388 -8.08 37.54 -1.37
N THR A 389 -8.63 38.37 -0.47
CA THR A 389 -8.63 39.84 -0.55
C THR A 389 -8.02 40.46 0.69
N GLY A 390 -7.11 41.40 0.49
CA GLY A 390 -6.46 42.13 1.57
C GLY A 390 -7.18 43.39 1.97
N ASN A 391 -6.90 43.83 3.19
CA ASN A 391 -7.39 45.10 3.69
C ASN A 391 -6.41 46.20 3.27
N PHE A 392 -6.91 47.13 2.46
CA PHE A 392 -6.15 48.29 2.02
C PHE A 392 -6.44 49.47 2.96
N TYR A 393 -5.38 50.08 3.49
CA TYR A 393 -5.43 51.23 4.36
C TYR A 393 -4.67 52.39 3.71
N SER A 394 -5.37 53.48 3.45
CA SER A 394 -4.75 54.75 3.07
C SER A 394 -3.91 55.31 4.23
N TYR A 395 -2.87 56.09 3.93
CA TYR A 395 -2.03 56.65 5.00
C TYR A 395 -2.79 57.58 5.97
N SER A 396 -3.90 58.19 5.54
CA SER A 396 -4.76 59.00 6.39
C SER A 396 -5.55 58.21 7.43
N GLU A 397 -5.74 56.90 7.21
CA GLU A 397 -6.43 56.01 8.14
C GLU A 397 -5.49 55.44 9.22
N ILE A 398 -4.18 55.71 9.10
CA ILE A 398 -3.14 55.20 10.00
C ILE A 398 -2.80 56.31 11.00
N ILE A 399 -3.10 56.06 12.28
CA ILE A 399 -2.82 57.00 13.37
C ILE A 399 -1.33 57.03 13.66
N CYS A 400 -0.75 55.86 13.96
CA CYS A 400 0.66 55.71 14.26
C CYS A 400 1.12 54.26 14.08
N LEU A 401 2.44 54.08 14.00
CA LEU A 401 3.10 52.79 14.14
C LEU A 401 3.84 52.76 15.48
N ASP A 402 3.48 51.82 16.35
CA ASP A 402 4.27 51.51 17.55
C ASP A 402 5.30 50.43 17.20
N ALA A 403 6.57 50.80 17.32
CA ALA A 403 7.70 49.94 17.05
C ALA A 403 8.39 49.58 18.37
N GLU A 404 8.16 48.36 18.84
CA GLU A 404 8.89 47.73 19.96
C GLU A 404 9.92 46.75 19.39
N PRO A 405 11.19 47.17 19.23
CA PRO A 405 12.24 46.33 18.66
C PRO A 405 12.80 45.35 19.70
N ASP A 406 11.96 44.55 20.36
CA ASP A 406 12.41 43.52 21.32
C ASP A 406 12.46 42.14 20.64
N GLY A 407 13.63 41.49 20.66
CA GLY A 407 13.88 40.17 20.03
C GLY A 407 14.08 40.15 18.50
N ASN A 408 14.14 38.93 17.93
CA ASN A 408 14.35 38.68 16.49
C ASN A 408 13.11 38.97 15.62
N SER A 409 11.93 39.08 16.22
CA SER A 409 10.68 39.50 15.59
C SER A 409 10.10 40.65 16.41
N GLY A 410 10.52 41.87 16.11
CA GLY A 410 10.00 43.06 16.81
C GLY A 410 8.49 43.14 16.67
N LYS A 411 7.80 43.71 17.67
CA LYS A 411 6.39 44.03 17.52
C LYS A 411 6.28 45.36 16.80
N TYR A 412 5.57 45.35 15.68
CA TYR A 412 5.25 46.53 14.90
C TYR A 412 3.74 46.56 14.76
N ASP A 413 3.08 47.33 15.64
CA ASP A 413 1.62 47.40 15.70
C ASP A 413 1.15 48.71 15.05
N LEU A 414 0.36 48.57 14.00
CA LEU A 414 -0.18 49.67 13.22
C LEU A 414 -1.57 50.01 13.75
N TYR A 415 -1.75 51.22 14.29
CA TYR A 415 -3.00 51.68 14.87
C TYR A 415 -3.83 52.44 13.83
N LEU A 416 -5.07 52.01 13.66
CA LEU A 416 -6.00 52.57 12.67
C LEU A 416 -7.06 53.46 13.32
N ASP A 417 -7.58 54.41 12.54
CA ASP A 417 -8.72 55.24 12.94
C ASP A 417 -9.98 54.38 13.11
N GLY A 418 -10.39 54.15 14.37
CA GLY A 418 -11.47 53.20 14.71
C GLY A 418 -11.15 52.21 15.85
N ALA A 419 -9.94 52.23 16.39
CA ALA A 419 -9.45 51.41 17.52
C ALA A 419 -9.05 49.96 17.20
N ASP A 420 -8.81 49.63 15.93
CA ASP A 420 -8.18 48.37 15.52
C ASP A 420 -6.66 48.52 15.43
N SER A 421 -5.92 47.50 15.88
CA SER A 421 -4.46 47.42 15.70
C SER A 421 -4.07 46.18 14.90
N ILE A 422 -3.08 46.33 14.03
CA ILE A 422 -2.59 45.26 13.16
C ILE A 422 -1.11 45.06 13.38
N ASN A 423 -0.72 43.86 13.82
CA ASN A 423 0.69 43.51 13.95
C ASN A 423 1.30 43.19 12.58
N ILE A 424 2.02 44.15 12.00
CA ILE A 424 2.68 43.98 10.71
C ILE A 424 4.07 43.34 10.82
N GLY A 425 4.62 43.25 12.03
CA GLY A 425 5.91 42.62 12.33
C GLY A 425 5.96 41.11 12.10
N MET A 426 4.80 40.44 12.01
CA MET A 426 4.71 39.02 11.67
C MET A 426 4.99 38.72 10.20
N TYR A 427 4.99 39.73 9.32
CA TYR A 427 5.04 39.54 7.86
C TYR A 427 6.33 40.03 7.21
N ALA A 428 7.17 40.78 7.93
CA ALA A 428 8.43 41.33 7.43
C ALA A 428 9.53 41.24 8.49
N ASP A 429 10.76 40.92 8.08
CA ASP A 429 11.92 40.91 8.97
C ASP A 429 12.22 42.34 9.48
N ARG A 430 12.80 42.44 10.69
CA ARG A 430 13.16 43.70 11.34
C ARG A 430 13.98 44.62 10.42
N LYS A 431 14.89 44.05 9.63
CA LYS A 431 15.71 44.83 8.69
C LYS A 431 14.87 45.45 7.57
N ASP A 432 13.86 44.76 7.08
CA ASP A 432 12.97 45.30 6.05
C ASP A 432 12.01 46.34 6.65
N MET A 433 11.51 46.09 7.86
CA MET A 433 10.71 47.06 8.62
C MET A 433 11.44 48.40 8.74
N GLU A 434 12.68 48.38 9.26
CA GLU A 434 13.48 49.58 9.53
C GLU A 434 13.98 50.28 8.26
N ASN A 435 14.36 49.53 7.22
CA ASN A 435 15.02 50.11 6.04
C ASN A 435 14.09 50.38 4.86
N LYS A 436 12.94 49.70 4.78
CA LYS A 436 12.05 49.76 3.61
C LYS A 436 10.64 50.22 3.95
N ILE A 437 10.07 49.81 5.09
CA ILE A 437 8.67 50.13 5.46
C ILE A 437 8.58 51.44 6.24
N ILE A 438 9.29 51.55 7.37
CA ILE A 438 9.27 52.74 8.24
C ILE A 438 9.63 54.03 7.48
N PRO A 439 10.68 54.07 6.64
CA PRO A 439 11.01 55.29 5.91
C PRO A 439 9.89 55.78 4.97
N VAL A 440 9.13 54.86 4.38
CA VAL A 440 7.98 55.21 3.54
C VAL A 440 6.86 55.79 4.40
N LEU A 441 6.56 55.19 5.55
CA LEU A 441 5.56 55.70 6.50
C LEU A 441 5.94 57.11 7.02
N GLU A 442 7.19 57.31 7.44
CA GLU A 442 7.71 58.60 7.89
C GLU A 442 7.60 59.67 6.79
N SER A 443 7.95 59.32 5.54
CA SER A 443 7.84 60.24 4.39
C SER A 443 6.40 60.67 4.07
N ARG A 444 5.41 59.91 4.54
CA ARG A 444 3.98 60.16 4.36
C ARG A 444 3.31 60.73 5.62
N GLN A 445 4.10 61.19 6.59
CA GLN A 445 3.66 61.84 7.82
C GLN A 445 2.91 60.92 8.80
N VAL A 446 3.10 59.60 8.70
CA VAL A 446 2.64 58.66 9.73
C VAL A 446 3.58 58.78 10.94
N GLU A 447 3.02 58.96 12.13
CA GLU A 447 3.79 59.06 13.38
C GLU A 447 4.39 57.70 13.76
N ILE A 448 5.68 57.66 14.08
CA ILE A 448 6.39 56.46 14.52
C ILE A 448 6.75 56.60 15.99
N ILE A 449 6.12 55.77 16.84
CA ILE A 449 6.40 55.72 18.27
C ILE A 449 7.45 54.61 18.47
N ARG A 450 8.66 55.00 18.89
CA ARG A 450 9.72 54.05 19.23
C ARG A 450 9.77 53.91 20.73
N SER A 451 9.18 52.83 21.24
CA SER A 451 9.15 52.52 22.65
C SER A 451 10.55 52.05 23.08
N SER A 452 11.39 52.97 23.57
CA SER A 452 12.63 52.63 24.25
C SER A 452 12.29 52.14 25.66
N THR A 453 12.47 50.85 25.93
CA THR A 453 12.56 50.36 27.31
C THR A 453 13.78 51.01 27.97
N GLU A 454 13.55 51.90 28.94
CA GLU A 454 14.52 52.23 29.99
C GLU A 454 14.91 51.00 30.80
#